data_AF-A0A3A0GAG1-F1
#
_entry.id   AF-A0A3A0GAG1-F1
#
_cell.length_a   1.000
_cell.length_b   1.000
_cell.length_c   1.000
_cell.angle_alpha   90.00
_cell.angle_beta   90.00
_cell.angle_gamma   90.00
#
_symmetry.space_group_name_H-M   'P 1'
#
loop_
_entity.id
_entity.type
_entity.pdbx_description
1 polymer ?
#
loop_
_entity_poly.entity_id
_entity_poly.type
_entity_poly.pdbx_seq_one_letter_code
_entity_poly.pdbx_strand_id
1 'polypeptide(L)'
;MPENRPTILYILHNYFNRAGTEMHTQLLAKRLCNDFRIFAAFPGEGAINLLEFETQKLVRFPADQVAWPLTPYNAKRSEASLEAIKQQVRPDLVHVQHFIYWPLSVLDQALSWGIPALMSHHDYYAITPHFTMELVNDPAETLSADYCRKVFQADITEYLLKRREVIRNSLSRFAVHISPSKYLAGELNRIFEIKFNIIEHGIEPFEAGVREKNSNDMLRFGYIGSLLPQKGWLSLIEAFCKLKQAGAAAELIIFGGTLPEPHSKLPGIRGLGVYEQRDLPQILAQIDVGIIPSLFRETFSLVLSEFWMGGVPVAASRIGALADRISDGVNGKLFMPGDVTSITETLSWFLSDQTWQSWKLPRPRDVGEMATEYKALYRAQLTT
;
A
#
# COMPACT_ATOMS: atom_id res chain seq x y z
N MET A 1 -4.81 18.17 32.66
CA MET A 1 -4.22 16.88 33.08
C MET A 1 -4.26 15.93 31.88
N PRO A 2 -3.14 15.68 31.17
CA PRO A 2 -3.09 14.85 29.96
C PRO A 2 -3.10 13.33 30.23
N GLU A 3 -3.47 12.87 31.43
CA GLU A 3 -2.98 11.61 32.01
C GLU A 3 -3.89 10.38 31.91
N ASN A 4 -5.01 10.40 31.15
CA ASN A 4 -5.90 9.23 31.11
C ASN A 4 -6.36 8.81 29.70
N ARG A 5 -5.52 8.99 28.69
CA ARG A 5 -5.77 8.45 27.34
C ARG A 5 -5.31 6.99 27.28
N PRO A 6 -6.11 6.07 26.72
CA PRO A 6 -5.67 4.69 26.49
C PRO A 6 -4.41 4.65 25.62
N THR A 7 -3.54 3.70 25.90
CA THR A 7 -2.25 3.51 25.25
C THR A 7 -2.35 2.45 24.15
N ILE A 8 -1.92 2.81 22.95
CA ILE A 8 -1.86 1.90 21.80
C ILE A 8 -0.40 1.60 21.47
N LEU A 9 -0.09 0.30 21.34
CA LEU A 9 1.19 -0.15 20.78
C LEU A 9 0.99 -0.62 19.34
N TYR A 10 1.58 0.11 18.40
CA TYR A 10 1.73 -0.33 17.01
C TYR A 10 2.93 -1.24 16.83
N ILE A 11 2.74 -2.35 16.13
CA ILE A 11 3.82 -3.23 15.66
C ILE A 11 3.90 -3.10 14.14
N LEU A 12 5.07 -2.72 13.62
CA LEU A 12 5.31 -2.52 12.19
C LEU A 12 6.73 -2.95 11.81
N HIS A 13 7.00 -3.13 10.51
CA HIS A 13 8.31 -3.61 10.04
C HIS A 13 9.35 -2.50 9.88
N ASN A 14 8.91 -1.25 9.77
CA ASN A 14 9.72 -0.04 9.73
C ASN A 14 8.81 1.15 10.05
N TYR A 15 9.35 2.26 10.54
CA TYR A 15 8.59 3.49 10.79
C TYR A 15 9.05 4.69 9.97
N PHE A 16 10.31 4.77 9.54
CA PHE A 16 10.87 5.99 8.92
C PHE A 16 10.84 5.99 7.39
N ASN A 17 10.64 4.82 6.77
CA ASN A 17 10.51 4.73 5.32
C ASN A 17 9.24 5.43 4.83
N ARG A 18 9.27 5.97 3.61
CA ARG A 18 8.11 6.58 2.95
C ARG A 18 7.43 5.60 1.99
N ALA A 19 7.02 4.44 2.51
CA ALA A 19 6.19 3.49 1.77
C ALA A 19 4.76 3.50 2.32
N GLY A 20 3.84 2.77 1.66
CA GLY A 20 2.40 2.87 1.92
C GLY A 20 2.01 2.58 3.37
N THR A 21 2.57 1.51 3.96
CA THR A 21 2.27 1.07 5.34
C THR A 21 2.73 2.06 6.40
N GLU A 22 3.96 2.58 6.25
CA GLU A 22 4.54 3.55 7.19
C GLU A 22 3.83 4.90 7.09
N MET A 23 3.59 5.39 5.87
CA MET A 23 2.82 6.62 5.67
C MET A 23 1.41 6.49 6.26
N HIS A 24 0.70 5.39 5.99
CA HIS A 24 -0.60 5.12 6.59
C HIS A 24 -0.54 5.16 8.12
N THR A 25 0.42 4.45 8.72
CA THR A 25 0.55 4.35 10.17
C THR A 25 0.88 5.70 10.81
N GLN A 26 1.78 6.48 10.21
CA GLN A 26 2.13 7.82 10.67
C GLN A 26 0.96 8.80 10.59
N LEU A 27 0.22 8.80 9.47
CA LEU A 27 -0.96 9.64 9.28
C LEU A 27 -2.06 9.28 10.27
N LEU A 28 -2.30 7.98 10.46
CA LEU A 28 -3.25 7.49 11.46
C LEU A 28 -2.85 7.90 12.87
N ALA A 29 -1.57 7.71 13.25
CA ALA A 29 -1.05 8.11 14.56
C ALA A 29 -1.21 9.62 14.79
N LYS A 30 -0.88 10.44 13.78
CA LYS A 30 -1.04 11.90 13.82
C LYS A 30 -2.49 12.32 14.07
N ARG A 31 -3.46 11.62 13.47
CA ARG A 31 -4.89 11.95 13.62
C ARG A 31 -5.48 11.43 14.93
N LEU A 32 -4.87 10.42 15.54
CA LEU A 32 -5.35 9.78 16.76
C LEU A 32 -4.60 10.19 18.02
N CYS A 33 -3.50 10.93 17.93
CA CYS A 33 -2.67 11.27 19.08
C CYS A 33 -3.43 12.05 20.16
N ASN A 34 -4.41 12.89 19.81
CA ASN A 34 -5.22 13.60 20.81
C ASN A 34 -6.17 12.68 21.61
N ASP A 35 -6.54 11.53 21.04
CA ASP A 35 -7.45 10.56 21.65
C ASP A 35 -6.71 9.44 22.39
N PHE A 36 -5.49 9.09 21.95
CA PHE A 36 -4.72 7.95 22.42
C PHE A 36 -3.24 8.30 22.61
N ARG A 37 -2.59 7.70 23.61
CA ARG A 37 -1.13 7.71 23.69
C ARG A 37 -0.59 6.62 22.76
N ILE A 38 0.27 6.97 21.81
CA ILE A 38 0.66 6.04 20.74
C ILE A 38 2.17 5.75 20.80
N PHE A 39 2.47 4.45 20.78
CA PHE A 39 3.82 3.92 20.64
C PHE A 39 3.93 3.10 19.36
N ALA A 40 5.12 3.08 18.76
CA ALA A 40 5.44 2.25 17.61
C ALA A 40 6.69 1.41 17.90
N ALA A 41 6.56 0.09 17.86
CA ALA A 41 7.65 -0.86 17.96
C ALA A 41 7.97 -1.43 16.57
N PHE A 42 9.23 -1.32 16.14
CA PHE A 42 9.68 -1.80 14.84
C PHE A 42 11.14 -2.30 14.87
N PRO A 43 11.51 -3.27 14.03
CA PRO A 43 12.87 -3.80 13.98
C PRO A 43 13.84 -2.75 13.45
N GLY A 44 15.08 -2.82 13.93
CA GLY A 44 16.24 -2.11 13.43
C GLY A 44 17.47 -3.01 13.54
N GLU A 45 18.63 -2.51 13.14
CA GLU A 45 19.88 -3.28 13.18
C GLU A 45 20.21 -3.72 14.61
N GLY A 46 20.12 -5.03 14.87
CA GLY A 46 20.37 -5.67 16.18
C GLY A 46 19.46 -5.20 17.32
N ALA A 47 18.34 -4.53 17.02
CA ALA A 47 17.47 -3.93 18.04
C ALA A 47 16.00 -3.88 17.62
N ILE A 48 15.10 -3.81 18.60
CA ILE A 48 13.75 -3.29 18.43
C ILE A 48 13.75 -1.82 18.86
N ASN A 49 13.32 -0.96 17.96
CA ASN A 49 13.10 0.45 18.22
C ASN A 49 11.70 0.65 18.77
N LEU A 50 11.59 1.37 19.88
CA LEU A 50 10.33 1.84 20.46
C LEU A 50 10.29 3.37 20.35
N LEU A 51 9.34 3.89 19.57
CA LEU A 51 9.11 5.31 19.41
C LEU A 51 7.83 5.71 20.14
N GLU A 52 7.90 6.70 21.03
CA GLU A 52 6.72 7.41 21.53
C GLU A 52 6.35 8.54 20.56
N PHE A 53 5.15 8.49 20.01
CA PHE A 53 4.75 9.36 18.89
C PHE A 53 4.76 10.86 19.25
N GLU A 54 4.25 11.24 20.42
CA GLU A 54 4.12 12.67 20.76
C GLU A 54 5.46 13.31 21.13
N THR A 55 6.29 12.60 21.91
CA THR A 55 7.58 13.10 22.38
C THR A 55 8.71 12.88 21.37
N GLN A 56 8.46 12.06 20.34
CA GLN A 56 9.46 11.55 19.40
C GLN A 56 10.63 10.84 20.11
N LYS A 57 10.44 10.39 21.35
CA LYS A 57 11.46 9.69 22.12
C LYS A 57 11.65 8.29 21.56
N LEU A 58 12.87 7.99 21.14
CA LEU A 58 13.28 6.68 20.63
C LEU A 58 14.08 5.93 21.70
N VAL A 59 13.65 4.71 22.04
CA VAL A 59 14.34 3.79 22.93
C VAL A 59 14.66 2.50 22.17
N ARG A 60 15.87 1.96 22.35
CA ARG A 60 16.31 0.74 21.67
C ARG A 60 16.39 -0.42 22.66
N PHE A 61 15.85 -1.57 22.28
CA PHE A 61 15.91 -2.82 23.01
C PHE A 61 16.72 -3.83 22.21
N PRO A 62 17.61 -4.65 22.80
CA PRO A 62 18.37 -5.65 22.06
C PRO A 62 17.48 -6.65 21.34
N ALA A 63 17.78 -7.01 20.10
CA ALA A 63 16.98 -7.97 19.35
C ALA A 63 17.84 -8.92 18.53
N ASP A 64 17.26 -10.05 18.13
CA ASP A 64 17.88 -10.92 17.14
C ASP A 64 17.72 -10.30 15.75
N GLN A 65 18.71 -10.51 14.89
CA GLN A 65 18.58 -10.11 13.48
C GLN A 65 17.71 -11.15 12.75
N VAL A 66 16.48 -10.75 12.43
CA VAL A 66 15.52 -11.61 11.73
C VAL A 66 15.70 -11.44 10.23
N ALA A 67 15.92 -12.55 9.53
CA ALA A 67 16.02 -12.56 8.08
C ALA A 67 14.65 -12.50 7.40
N TRP A 68 14.63 -11.90 6.22
CA TRP A 68 13.56 -11.96 5.23
C TRP A 68 14.19 -12.43 3.90
N PRO A 69 13.56 -13.33 3.14
CA PRO A 69 12.17 -13.82 3.25
C PRO A 69 11.95 -15.04 4.17
N LEU A 70 13.01 -15.69 4.64
CA LEU A 70 12.92 -16.87 5.53
C LEU A 70 12.88 -16.46 7.01
N THR A 71 11.70 -16.06 7.45
CA THR A 71 11.44 -15.60 8.81
C THR A 71 11.29 -16.76 9.79
N PRO A 72 12.08 -16.85 10.87
CA PRO A 72 11.95 -17.87 11.91
C PRO A 72 10.64 -17.72 12.70
N TYR A 73 10.21 -18.80 13.35
CA TYR A 73 9.07 -18.76 14.26
C TYR A 73 9.38 -17.94 15.51
N ASN A 74 10.50 -18.24 16.19
CA ASN A 74 10.88 -17.60 17.44
C ASN A 74 12.22 -16.87 17.32
N ALA A 75 12.44 -15.93 18.24
CA ALA A 75 13.70 -15.20 18.38
C ALA A 75 13.82 -14.70 19.82
N LYS A 76 14.66 -15.38 20.62
CA LYS A 76 14.67 -15.25 22.08
C LYS A 76 14.91 -13.82 22.58
N ARG A 77 15.83 -13.08 21.97
CA ARG A 77 16.12 -11.68 22.36
C ARG A 77 14.98 -10.76 21.95
N SER A 78 14.45 -10.96 20.74
CA SER A 78 13.32 -10.17 20.24
C SER A 78 12.06 -10.38 21.10
N GLU A 79 11.76 -11.62 21.49
CA GLU A 79 10.63 -11.96 22.37
C GLU A 79 10.80 -11.34 23.78
N ALA A 80 11.98 -11.46 24.37
CA ALA A 80 12.28 -10.85 25.67
C ALA A 80 12.14 -9.32 25.64
N SER A 81 12.63 -8.69 24.58
CA SER A 81 12.54 -7.25 24.38
C SER A 81 11.12 -6.76 24.13
N LEU A 82 10.30 -7.52 23.39
CA LEU A 82 8.89 -7.18 23.21
C LEU A 82 8.10 -7.27 24.52
N GLU A 83 8.42 -8.23 25.39
CA GLU A 83 7.82 -8.30 26.73
C GLU A 83 8.27 -7.11 27.62
N ALA A 84 9.55 -6.73 27.55
CA ALA A 84 10.04 -5.53 28.25
C ALA A 84 9.36 -4.25 27.74
N ILE A 85 9.14 -4.13 26.43
CA ILE A 85 8.38 -3.03 25.83
C ILE A 85 6.96 -3.01 26.38
N LYS A 86 6.27 -4.16 26.44
CA LYS A 86 4.92 -4.23 27.02
C LYS A 86 4.90 -3.81 28.49
N GLN A 87 5.90 -4.18 29.28
CA GLN A 87 5.99 -3.76 30.68
C GLN A 87 6.23 -2.24 30.84
N GLN A 88 7.02 -1.66 29.95
CA GLN A 88 7.32 -0.21 29.94
C GLN A 88 6.14 0.61 29.41
N VAL A 89 5.52 0.18 28.32
CA VAL A 89 4.44 0.90 27.62
C VAL A 89 3.09 0.71 28.32
N ARG A 90 2.84 -0.48 28.86
CA ARG A 90 1.54 -0.92 29.40
C ARG A 90 0.39 -0.61 28.42
N PRO A 91 0.41 -1.17 27.20
CA PRO A 91 -0.61 -0.90 26.21
C PRO A 91 -1.97 -1.44 26.66
N ASP A 92 -3.02 -0.67 26.40
CA ASP A 92 -4.41 -1.10 26.54
C ASP A 92 -4.90 -1.81 25.26
N LEU A 93 -4.23 -1.56 24.12
CA LEU A 93 -4.51 -2.17 22.83
C LEU A 93 -3.21 -2.35 22.03
N VAL A 94 -3.07 -3.50 21.36
CA VAL A 94 -1.99 -3.74 20.39
C VAL A 94 -2.58 -3.80 18.99
N HIS A 95 -1.97 -3.08 18.06
CA HIS A 95 -2.37 -3.12 16.66
C HIS A 95 -1.17 -3.40 15.78
N VAL A 96 -1.15 -4.62 15.24
CA VAL A 96 -0.16 -5.06 14.27
C VAL A 96 -0.52 -4.43 12.92
N GLN A 97 0.29 -3.47 12.51
CA GLN A 97 0.23 -2.86 11.19
C GLN A 97 0.99 -3.72 10.19
N HIS A 98 2.12 -4.31 10.59
CA HIS A 98 2.90 -5.21 9.76
C HIS A 98 3.90 -6.02 10.60
N PHE A 99 4.37 -7.15 10.08
CA PHE A 99 5.25 -8.06 10.82
C PHE A 99 6.42 -8.65 10.00
N ILE A 100 6.80 -8.02 8.88
CA ILE A 100 8.11 -8.29 8.25
C ILE A 100 9.24 -7.93 9.24
N TYR A 101 10.35 -8.68 9.18
CA TYR A 101 11.52 -8.57 10.08
C TYR A 101 11.23 -8.85 11.57
N TRP A 102 10.05 -9.34 11.91
CA TRP A 102 9.74 -9.89 13.22
C TRP A 102 9.77 -11.42 13.18
N PRO A 103 10.14 -12.12 14.27
CA PRO A 103 9.80 -13.55 14.37
C PRO A 103 8.28 -13.72 14.25
N LEU A 104 7.79 -14.83 13.68
CA LEU A 104 6.35 -15.04 13.54
C LEU A 104 5.62 -15.07 14.90
N SER A 105 6.33 -15.45 15.97
CA SER A 105 5.84 -15.43 17.35
C SER A 105 5.42 -14.05 17.84
N VAL A 106 5.77 -12.95 17.15
CA VAL A 106 5.27 -11.61 17.46
C VAL A 106 3.74 -11.55 17.50
N LEU A 107 3.07 -12.33 16.64
CA LEU A 107 1.61 -12.39 16.58
C LEU A 107 1.05 -13.10 17.83
N ASP A 108 1.62 -14.26 18.16
CA ASP A 108 1.25 -15.05 19.34
C ASP A 108 1.54 -14.32 20.64
N GLN A 109 2.67 -13.61 20.71
CA GLN A 109 3.07 -12.83 21.87
C GLN A 109 2.12 -11.66 22.12
N ALA A 110 1.75 -10.90 21.07
CA ALA A 110 0.76 -9.84 21.17
C ALA A 110 -0.58 -10.36 21.70
N LEU A 111 -1.04 -11.53 21.23
CA LEU A 111 -2.26 -12.18 21.70
C LEU A 111 -2.16 -12.67 23.16
N SER A 112 -0.98 -13.15 23.58
CA SER A 112 -0.75 -13.70 24.93
C SER A 112 -0.90 -12.67 26.05
N TRP A 113 -0.87 -11.38 25.73
CA TRP A 113 -0.97 -10.31 26.72
C TRP A 113 -2.38 -10.14 27.30
N GLY A 114 -3.39 -10.77 26.70
CA GLY A 114 -4.78 -10.71 27.18
C GLY A 114 -5.43 -9.33 27.00
N ILE A 115 -4.87 -8.49 26.13
CA ILE A 115 -5.44 -7.20 25.71
C ILE A 115 -5.96 -7.31 24.26
N PRO A 116 -6.89 -6.44 23.83
CA PRO A 116 -7.35 -6.44 22.44
C PRO A 116 -6.20 -6.32 21.44
N ALA A 117 -6.15 -7.27 20.50
CA ALA A 117 -5.17 -7.34 19.43
C ALA A 117 -5.84 -7.18 18.07
N LEU A 118 -5.40 -6.18 17.31
CA LEU A 118 -5.91 -5.85 15.98
C LEU A 118 -4.84 -6.08 14.92
N MET A 119 -5.25 -6.41 13.68
CA MET A 119 -4.35 -6.64 12.56
C MET A 119 -4.83 -5.90 11.31
N SER A 120 -4.06 -4.93 10.83
CA SER A 120 -4.25 -4.36 9.49
C SER A 120 -3.45 -5.14 8.46
N HIS A 121 -4.07 -5.40 7.31
CA HIS A 121 -3.42 -6.07 6.19
C HIS A 121 -3.23 -5.07 5.05
N HIS A 122 -1.98 -4.75 4.71
CA HIS A 122 -1.63 -3.78 3.66
C HIS A 122 -1.19 -4.44 2.35
N ASP A 123 -0.76 -5.71 2.43
CA ASP A 123 -0.19 -6.49 1.33
C ASP A 123 -0.50 -7.99 1.52
N TYR A 124 0.14 -8.85 0.71
CA TYR A 124 -0.04 -10.29 0.76
C TYR A 124 0.97 -11.00 1.66
N TYR A 125 1.67 -10.30 2.57
CA TYR A 125 2.70 -10.91 3.41
C TYR A 125 2.14 -12.05 4.27
N ALA A 126 0.90 -11.94 4.77
CA ALA A 126 0.26 -13.05 5.47
C ALA A 126 0.21 -14.32 4.61
N ILE A 127 -0.05 -14.20 3.31
CA ILE A 127 -0.12 -15.29 2.33
C ILE A 127 1.30 -15.81 2.02
N THR A 128 2.20 -14.95 1.54
CA THR A 128 3.52 -15.32 1.03
C THR A 128 4.59 -14.37 1.55
N PRO A 129 5.79 -14.86 1.92
CA PRO A 129 6.85 -13.97 2.40
C PRO A 129 7.34 -12.99 1.32
N HIS A 130 7.08 -13.26 0.04
CA HIS A 130 7.37 -12.31 -1.03
C HIS A 130 6.46 -11.06 -1.03
N PHE A 131 5.43 -11.02 -0.17
CA PHE A 131 4.45 -9.94 0.05
C PHE A 131 3.66 -9.45 -1.18
N THR A 132 4.05 -9.86 -2.39
CA THR A 132 3.30 -9.73 -3.62
C THR A 132 2.75 -11.10 -4.03
N MET A 133 1.64 -11.11 -4.76
CA MET A 133 1.11 -12.31 -5.43
C MET A 133 1.52 -12.33 -6.90
N GLU A 134 2.76 -11.99 -7.20
CA GLU A 134 3.28 -12.08 -8.56
C GLU A 134 3.41 -13.55 -9.00
N LEU A 135 3.30 -13.78 -10.31
CA LEU A 135 3.45 -15.11 -10.96
C LEU A 135 2.39 -16.16 -10.61
N VAL A 136 1.33 -15.82 -9.87
CA VAL A 136 0.24 -16.73 -9.49
C VAL A 136 -1.13 -16.10 -9.71
N ASN A 137 -2.12 -16.94 -9.98
CA ASN A 137 -3.50 -16.49 -10.14
C ASN A 137 -4.37 -16.71 -8.91
N ASP A 138 -4.14 -17.82 -8.22
CA ASP A 138 -4.77 -18.18 -6.95
C ASP A 138 -3.77 -18.03 -5.78
N PRO A 139 -4.13 -17.38 -4.66
CA PRO A 139 -3.28 -17.32 -3.47
C PRO A 139 -2.81 -18.69 -2.95
N ALA A 140 -3.53 -19.78 -3.23
CA ALA A 140 -3.15 -21.14 -2.85
C ALA A 140 -1.92 -21.66 -3.62
N GLU A 141 -1.70 -21.19 -4.86
CA GLU A 141 -0.54 -21.57 -5.69
C GLU A 141 0.80 -21.13 -5.07
N THR A 142 0.77 -20.16 -4.13
CA THR A 142 1.96 -19.70 -3.39
C THR A 142 2.59 -20.77 -2.50
N LEU A 143 1.95 -21.93 -2.34
CA LEU A 143 2.48 -23.09 -1.64
C LEU A 143 3.07 -24.14 -2.58
N SER A 144 3.14 -23.89 -3.89
CA SER A 144 3.67 -24.84 -4.86
C SER A 144 5.20 -24.77 -4.97
N ALA A 145 5.82 -25.92 -5.22
CA ALA A 145 7.25 -26.02 -5.48
C ALA A 145 7.69 -25.21 -6.72
N ASP A 146 6.80 -25.09 -7.72
CA ASP A 146 7.04 -24.26 -8.91
C ASP A 146 7.10 -22.77 -8.56
N TYR A 147 6.13 -22.27 -7.78
CA TYR A 147 6.16 -20.91 -7.24
C TYR A 147 7.44 -20.67 -6.44
N CYS A 148 7.79 -21.60 -5.54
CA CYS A 148 8.99 -21.49 -4.72
C CYS A 148 10.26 -21.30 -5.57
N ARG A 149 10.45 -22.15 -6.59
CA ARG A 149 11.61 -22.07 -7.48
C ARG A 149 11.64 -20.77 -8.28
N LYS A 150 10.50 -20.29 -8.76
CA LYS A 150 10.41 -19.04 -9.54
C LYS A 150 10.68 -17.80 -8.69
N VAL A 151 10.16 -17.75 -7.47
CA VAL A 151 10.20 -16.54 -6.62
C VAL A 151 11.40 -16.52 -5.68
N PHE A 152 11.74 -17.65 -5.05
CA PHE A 152 12.79 -17.73 -4.04
C PHE A 152 14.05 -18.44 -4.53
N GLN A 153 14.08 -18.91 -5.79
CA GLN A 153 15.21 -19.65 -6.38
C GLN A 153 15.59 -20.92 -5.59
N ALA A 154 14.66 -21.42 -4.78
CA ALA A 154 14.82 -22.60 -3.94
C ALA A 154 13.45 -23.24 -3.70
N ASP A 155 13.43 -24.55 -3.45
CA ASP A 155 12.21 -25.21 -3.00
C ASP A 155 12.07 -25.08 -1.47
N ILE A 156 11.29 -24.10 -1.03
CA ILE A 156 11.02 -23.81 0.39
C ILE A 156 9.58 -24.18 0.78
N THR A 157 8.97 -25.12 0.05
CA THR A 157 7.55 -25.47 0.20
C THR A 157 7.19 -25.88 1.62
N GLU A 158 8.02 -26.69 2.27
CA GLU A 158 7.82 -27.12 3.67
C GLU A 158 7.75 -25.92 4.63
N TYR A 159 8.67 -24.95 4.45
CA TYR A 159 8.66 -23.72 5.22
C TYR A 159 7.38 -22.91 4.98
N LEU A 160 6.94 -22.77 3.73
CA LEU A 160 5.73 -22.01 3.41
C LEU A 160 4.46 -22.64 3.99
N LEU A 161 4.36 -23.98 3.95
CA LEU A 161 3.27 -24.72 4.58
C LEU A 161 3.24 -24.46 6.09
N LYS A 162 4.37 -24.59 6.77
CA LYS A 162 4.45 -24.36 8.22
C LYS A 162 4.16 -22.91 8.59
N ARG A 163 4.72 -21.97 7.83
CA ARG A 163 4.46 -20.54 7.98
C ARG A 163 2.96 -20.24 7.84
N ARG A 164 2.30 -20.82 6.84
CA ARG A 164 0.86 -20.60 6.60
C ARG A 164 0.01 -21.12 7.76
N GLU A 165 0.34 -22.29 8.28
CA GLU A 165 -0.34 -22.89 9.45
C GLU A 165 -0.20 -21.99 10.69
N VAL A 166 1.01 -21.55 11.01
CA VAL A 166 1.28 -20.65 12.13
C VAL A 166 0.48 -19.35 12.01
N ILE A 167 0.55 -18.69 10.84
CA ILE A 167 -0.14 -17.43 10.61
C ILE A 167 -1.66 -17.63 10.69
N ARG A 168 -2.20 -18.72 10.14
CA ARG A 168 -3.63 -19.05 10.27
C ARG A 168 -4.07 -19.14 11.73
N ASN A 169 -3.33 -19.89 12.54
CA ASN A 169 -3.64 -20.10 13.97
C ASN A 169 -3.49 -18.81 14.80
N SER A 170 -2.60 -17.91 14.39
CA SER A 170 -2.48 -16.57 14.98
C SER A 170 -3.67 -15.70 14.58
N LEU A 171 -3.92 -15.54 13.28
CA LEU A 171 -4.93 -14.63 12.76
C LEU A 171 -6.33 -14.97 13.26
N SER A 172 -6.70 -16.25 13.39
CA SER A 172 -8.03 -16.64 13.89
C SER A 172 -8.37 -16.17 15.32
N ARG A 173 -7.38 -15.69 16.08
CA ARG A 173 -7.53 -15.20 17.45
C ARG A 173 -7.46 -13.68 17.57
N PHE A 174 -7.11 -12.94 16.51
CA PHE A 174 -7.15 -11.48 16.55
C PHE A 174 -8.61 -11.01 16.68
N ALA A 175 -8.82 -10.00 17.52
CA ALA A 175 -10.16 -9.46 17.76
C ALA A 175 -10.73 -8.79 16.52
N VAL A 176 -9.87 -8.11 15.74
CA VAL A 176 -10.26 -7.44 14.51
C VAL A 176 -9.19 -7.58 13.42
N HIS A 177 -9.65 -7.85 12.20
CA HIS A 177 -8.88 -7.65 10.98
C HIS A 177 -9.39 -6.47 10.17
N ILE A 178 -8.47 -5.70 9.60
CA ILE A 178 -8.74 -4.51 8.83
C ILE A 178 -8.07 -4.67 7.46
N SER A 179 -8.81 -4.35 6.40
CA SER A 179 -8.30 -4.36 5.03
C SER A 179 -8.65 -3.04 4.33
N PRO A 180 -7.73 -2.46 3.53
CA PRO A 180 -7.99 -1.22 2.82
C PRO A 180 -8.93 -1.40 1.62
N SER A 181 -9.19 -2.64 1.19
CA SER A 181 -10.08 -2.89 0.06
C SER A 181 -10.82 -4.21 0.19
N LYS A 182 -11.98 -4.29 -0.49
CA LYS A 182 -12.72 -5.55 -0.62
C LYS A 182 -11.92 -6.61 -1.37
N TYR A 183 -11.12 -6.21 -2.37
CA TYR A 183 -10.24 -7.09 -3.12
C TYR A 183 -9.28 -7.85 -2.20
N LEU A 184 -8.48 -7.14 -1.41
CA LEU A 184 -7.49 -7.76 -0.53
C LEU A 184 -8.17 -8.62 0.54
N ALA A 185 -9.26 -8.13 1.13
CA ALA A 185 -10.05 -8.92 2.07
C ALA A 185 -10.54 -10.23 1.44
N GLY A 186 -10.99 -10.20 0.19
CA GLY A 186 -11.41 -11.39 -0.56
C GLY A 186 -10.28 -12.40 -0.74
N GLU A 187 -9.11 -11.95 -1.22
CA GLU A 187 -7.95 -12.83 -1.45
C GLU A 187 -7.42 -13.42 -0.13
N LEU A 188 -7.37 -12.64 0.95
CA LEU A 188 -7.00 -13.15 2.27
C LEU A 188 -8.04 -14.13 2.83
N ASN A 189 -9.33 -13.84 2.67
CA ASN A 189 -10.41 -14.69 3.18
C ASN A 189 -10.46 -16.05 2.51
N ARG A 190 -10.14 -16.14 1.20
CA ARG A 190 -9.99 -17.42 0.47
C ARG A 190 -8.99 -18.36 1.12
N ILE A 191 -8.02 -17.80 1.85
CA ILE A 191 -7.05 -18.59 2.59
C ILE A 191 -7.46 -18.69 4.04
N PHE A 192 -7.58 -17.58 4.75
CA PHE A 192 -7.61 -17.56 6.22
C PHE A 192 -9.00 -17.73 6.82
N GLU A 193 -10.07 -17.58 6.04
CA GLU A 193 -11.47 -17.72 6.50
C GLU A 193 -11.82 -16.81 7.69
N ILE A 194 -11.31 -15.58 7.67
CA ILE A 194 -11.49 -14.56 8.72
C ILE A 194 -12.31 -13.38 8.20
N LYS A 195 -13.06 -12.74 9.10
CA LYS A 195 -13.86 -11.55 8.76
C LYS A 195 -13.00 -10.29 8.78
N PHE A 196 -13.28 -9.38 7.85
CA PHE A 196 -12.57 -8.11 7.72
C PHE A 196 -13.51 -6.91 7.91
N ASN A 197 -12.98 -5.88 8.56
CA ASN A 197 -13.51 -4.53 8.49
C ASN A 197 -12.82 -3.83 7.32
N ILE A 198 -13.60 -3.28 6.39
CA ILE A 198 -13.05 -2.55 5.25
C ILE A 198 -12.92 -1.09 5.65
N ILE A 199 -11.68 -0.62 5.86
CA ILE A 199 -11.39 0.78 6.13
C ILE A 199 -10.38 1.24 5.08
N GLU A 200 -10.86 1.93 4.06
CA GLU A 200 -10.03 2.46 2.99
C GLU A 200 -8.93 3.38 3.52
N HIS A 201 -7.75 3.36 2.89
CA HIS A 201 -6.72 4.33 3.22
C HIS A 201 -7.18 5.75 2.90
N GLY A 202 -7.01 6.65 3.86
CA GLY A 202 -7.26 8.07 3.68
C GLY A 202 -6.08 8.77 3.02
N ILE A 203 -6.39 9.81 2.25
CA ILE A 203 -5.40 10.73 1.67
C ILE A 203 -5.42 12.06 2.42
N GLU A 204 -4.26 12.68 2.59
CA GLU A 204 -4.18 14.02 3.16
C GLU A 204 -4.85 15.00 2.18
N PRO A 205 -5.90 15.73 2.60
CA PRO A 205 -6.63 16.61 1.69
C PRO A 205 -5.71 17.72 1.20
N PHE A 206 -5.82 18.03 -0.09
CA PHE A 206 -5.15 19.16 -0.71
C PHE A 206 -6.10 19.91 -1.63
N GLU A 207 -5.88 21.21 -1.78
CA GLU A 207 -6.60 22.00 -2.78
C GLU A 207 -6.06 21.64 -4.16
N ALA A 208 -6.96 21.35 -5.10
CA ALA A 208 -6.57 21.06 -6.47
C ALA A 208 -5.80 22.26 -7.04
N GLY A 209 -4.68 21.99 -7.71
CA GLY A 209 -3.92 23.03 -8.41
C GLY A 209 -4.75 23.66 -9.52
N VAL A 210 -4.45 24.91 -9.86
CA VAL A 210 -5.06 25.58 -11.02
C VAL A 210 -4.61 24.85 -12.28
N ARG A 211 -5.55 24.21 -12.98
CA ARG A 211 -5.26 23.45 -14.20
C ARG A 211 -4.50 24.32 -15.19
N GLU A 212 -3.31 23.85 -15.59
CA GLU A 212 -2.48 24.60 -16.52
C GLU A 212 -3.18 24.67 -17.88
N LYS A 213 -3.24 25.88 -18.45
CA LYS A 213 -3.77 26.07 -19.80
C LYS A 213 -2.87 25.33 -20.78
N ASN A 214 -3.46 24.39 -21.48
CA ASN A 214 -2.79 23.67 -22.55
C ASN A 214 -2.73 24.58 -23.78
N SER A 215 -1.54 25.11 -24.11
CA SER A 215 -1.35 26.03 -25.24
C SER A 215 -1.33 25.34 -26.60
N ASN A 216 -1.20 24.01 -26.63
CA ASN A 216 -0.86 23.26 -27.85
C ASN A 216 -1.92 22.20 -28.22
N ASP A 217 -3.09 22.22 -27.59
CA ASP A 217 -4.19 21.25 -27.78
C ASP A 217 -3.77 19.76 -27.66
N MET A 218 -2.63 19.45 -27.01
CA MET A 218 -2.12 18.09 -26.86
C MET A 218 -2.60 17.44 -25.58
N LEU A 219 -3.24 16.28 -25.64
CA LEU A 219 -3.67 15.60 -24.41
C LEU A 219 -2.47 15.12 -23.58
N ARG A 220 -2.42 15.49 -22.29
CA ARG A 220 -1.32 15.12 -21.38
C ARG A 220 -1.69 13.92 -20.54
N PHE A 221 -1.05 12.79 -20.83
CA PHE A 221 -1.09 11.60 -19.99
C PHE A 221 -0.05 11.70 -18.87
N GLY A 222 -0.39 11.28 -17.66
CA GLY A 222 0.49 11.39 -16.50
C GLY A 222 0.70 10.07 -15.78
N TYR A 223 1.95 9.69 -15.56
CA TYR A 223 2.34 8.58 -14.68
C TYR A 223 2.95 9.14 -13.40
N ILE A 224 2.49 8.65 -12.25
CA ILE A 224 3.02 9.03 -10.93
C ILE A 224 3.39 7.75 -10.19
N GLY A 225 4.68 7.59 -9.87
CA GLY A 225 5.17 6.48 -9.05
C GLY A 225 6.63 6.12 -9.31
N SER A 226 7.15 5.19 -8.52
CA SER A 226 8.50 4.67 -8.73
C SER A 226 8.63 3.91 -10.05
N LEU A 227 9.78 3.99 -10.71
CA LEU A 227 10.06 3.28 -11.97
C LEU A 227 10.50 1.82 -11.74
N LEU A 228 9.74 1.09 -10.94
CA LEU A 228 9.96 -0.33 -10.71
C LEU A 228 9.29 -1.16 -11.83
N PRO A 229 9.89 -2.27 -12.29
CA PRO A 229 9.33 -3.07 -13.40
C PRO A 229 7.86 -3.46 -13.20
N GLN A 230 7.48 -3.87 -11.99
CA GLN A 230 6.11 -4.26 -11.65
C GLN A 230 5.10 -3.11 -11.69
N LYS A 231 5.54 -1.85 -11.76
CA LYS A 231 4.66 -0.70 -11.99
C LYS A 231 4.34 -0.50 -13.47
N GLY A 232 4.90 -1.32 -14.37
CA GLY A 232 4.51 -1.45 -15.78
C GLY A 232 4.82 -0.24 -16.66
N TRP A 233 5.73 0.63 -16.22
CA TRP A 233 6.11 1.83 -16.96
C TRP A 233 6.72 1.52 -18.34
N LEU A 234 7.38 0.37 -18.51
CA LEU A 234 7.94 -0.06 -19.80
C LEU A 234 6.85 -0.30 -20.86
N SER A 235 5.81 -1.07 -20.51
CA SER A 235 4.67 -1.32 -21.40
C SER A 235 3.92 -0.03 -21.75
N LEU A 236 3.82 0.90 -20.80
CA LEU A 236 3.25 2.24 -21.05
C LEU A 236 4.08 3.03 -22.07
N ILE A 237 5.41 3.04 -21.94
CA ILE A 237 6.27 3.75 -22.89
C ILE A 237 6.17 3.14 -24.28
N GLU A 238 6.17 1.82 -24.41
CA GLU A 238 6.00 1.17 -25.71
C GLU A 238 4.66 1.53 -26.35
N ALA A 239 3.57 1.51 -25.57
CA ALA A 239 2.24 1.89 -26.05
C ALA A 239 2.17 3.35 -26.48
N PHE A 240 2.77 4.24 -25.69
CA PHE A 240 2.83 5.67 -26.01
C PHE A 240 3.65 5.93 -27.28
N CYS A 241 4.77 5.21 -27.49
CA CYS A 241 5.52 5.29 -28.74
C CYS A 241 4.68 4.89 -29.96
N LYS A 242 3.89 3.82 -29.87
CA LYS A 242 2.96 3.42 -30.95
C LYS A 242 1.91 4.49 -31.22
N LEU A 243 1.37 5.09 -30.15
CA LEU A 243 0.43 6.22 -30.24
C LEU A 243 1.06 7.43 -30.96
N LYS A 244 2.30 7.79 -30.63
CA LYS A 244 3.04 8.89 -31.29
C LYS A 244 3.36 8.59 -32.76
N GLN A 245 3.74 7.34 -33.08
CA GLN A 245 3.97 6.92 -34.47
C GLN A 245 2.70 7.02 -35.33
N ALA A 246 1.53 6.85 -34.73
CA ALA A 246 0.24 7.07 -35.38
C ALA A 246 -0.16 8.56 -35.53
N GLY A 247 0.73 9.50 -35.17
CA GLY A 247 0.52 10.95 -35.34
C GLY A 247 -0.28 11.61 -34.21
N ALA A 248 -0.47 10.95 -33.07
CA ALA A 248 -1.26 11.51 -31.98
C ALA A 248 -0.66 12.79 -31.38
N ALA A 249 -1.53 13.80 -31.20
CA ALA A 249 -1.27 15.01 -30.46
C ALA A 249 -1.38 14.76 -28.95
N ALA A 250 -0.40 14.04 -28.40
CA ALA A 250 -0.33 13.70 -26.99
C ALA A 250 1.09 13.86 -26.42
N GLU A 251 1.15 14.03 -25.11
CA GLU A 251 2.35 14.06 -24.27
C GLU A 251 2.21 13.05 -23.12
N LEU A 252 3.30 12.40 -22.72
CA LEU A 252 3.39 11.55 -21.54
C LEU A 252 4.36 12.17 -20.54
N ILE A 253 3.85 12.50 -19.36
CA ILE A 253 4.61 13.10 -18.27
C ILE A 253 4.81 12.05 -17.17
N ILE A 254 6.06 11.85 -16.74
CA ILE A 254 6.45 10.80 -15.79
C ILE A 254 7.06 11.45 -14.54
N PHE A 255 6.45 11.19 -13.39
CA PHE A 255 6.87 11.63 -12.06
C PHE A 255 7.17 10.42 -11.16
N GLY A 256 8.11 10.59 -10.22
CA GLY A 256 8.44 9.60 -9.20
C GLY A 256 9.71 8.78 -9.47
N GLY A 257 10.51 9.16 -10.46
CA GLY A 257 11.81 8.53 -10.73
C GLY A 257 12.55 9.14 -11.92
N THR A 258 13.85 8.86 -12.00
CA THR A 258 14.68 9.26 -13.15
C THR A 258 14.46 8.28 -14.29
N LEU A 259 13.82 8.75 -15.36
CA LEU A 259 13.60 7.93 -16.56
C LEU A 259 14.95 7.62 -17.23
N PRO A 260 15.32 6.34 -17.42
CA PRO A 260 16.62 6.00 -17.99
C PRO A 260 16.65 6.25 -19.50
N GLU A 261 17.84 6.51 -20.03
CA GLU A 261 18.10 6.50 -21.46
C GLU A 261 17.90 5.09 -22.05
N PRO A 262 17.38 4.96 -23.29
CA PRO A 262 17.05 6.04 -24.23
C PRO A 262 15.64 6.64 -24.00
N HIS A 263 14.88 6.17 -23.02
CA HIS A 263 13.47 6.52 -22.86
C HIS A 263 13.21 8.00 -22.54
N SER A 264 14.14 8.66 -21.83
CA SER A 264 14.14 10.11 -21.56
C SER A 264 14.24 11.00 -22.79
N LYS A 265 14.68 10.47 -23.94
CA LYS A 265 14.82 11.23 -25.20
C LYS A 265 13.73 10.93 -26.22
N LEU A 266 12.76 10.09 -25.87
CA LEU A 266 11.67 9.76 -26.78
C LEU A 266 10.75 10.96 -27.00
N PRO A 267 10.33 11.24 -28.25
CA PRO A 267 9.54 12.42 -28.56
C PRO A 267 8.17 12.36 -27.87
N GLY A 268 7.80 13.46 -27.20
CA GLY A 268 6.54 13.57 -26.46
C GLY A 268 6.54 12.89 -25.09
N ILE A 269 7.69 12.41 -24.59
CA ILE A 269 7.83 11.90 -23.22
C ILE A 269 8.68 12.87 -22.41
N ARG A 270 8.21 13.23 -21.21
CA ARG A 270 8.94 14.06 -20.25
C ARG A 270 9.06 13.36 -18.91
N GLY A 271 10.29 13.03 -18.50
CA GLY A 271 10.59 12.64 -17.13
C GLY A 271 10.88 13.88 -16.27
N LEU A 272 10.12 14.09 -15.20
CA LEU A 272 10.28 15.22 -14.29
C LEU A 272 10.92 14.83 -12.95
N GLY A 273 11.27 13.55 -12.77
CA GLY A 273 12.07 13.08 -11.64
C GLY A 273 11.26 12.82 -10.38
N VAL A 274 11.95 12.79 -9.24
CA VAL A 274 11.34 12.61 -7.91
C VAL A 274 10.60 13.87 -7.47
N TYR A 275 9.54 13.70 -6.69
CA TYR A 275 8.72 14.80 -6.17
C TYR A 275 8.41 14.60 -4.68
N GLU A 276 8.00 15.67 -4.01
CA GLU A 276 7.49 15.59 -2.65
C GLU A 276 5.95 15.64 -2.64
N GLN A 277 5.32 15.05 -1.63
CA GLN A 277 3.85 15.01 -1.52
C GLN A 277 3.21 16.41 -1.60
N ARG A 278 3.90 17.46 -1.15
CA ARG A 278 3.43 18.85 -1.21
C ARG A 278 3.31 19.40 -2.63
N ASP A 279 4.02 18.82 -3.59
CA ASP A 279 4.04 19.25 -5.00
C ASP A 279 2.92 18.56 -5.81
N LEU A 280 2.26 17.56 -5.22
CA LEU A 280 1.24 16.75 -5.87
C LEU A 280 0.10 17.60 -6.50
N PRO A 281 -0.42 18.68 -5.87
CA PRO A 281 -1.43 19.52 -6.50
C PRO A 281 -0.98 20.14 -7.83
N GLN A 282 0.25 20.63 -7.89
CA GLN A 282 0.83 21.25 -9.09
C GLN A 282 1.19 20.21 -10.15
N ILE A 283 1.59 19.02 -9.73
CA ILE A 283 1.83 17.87 -10.61
C ILE A 283 0.51 17.45 -11.28
N LEU A 284 -0.55 17.28 -10.50
CA LEU A 284 -1.86 16.86 -11.02
C LEU A 284 -2.47 17.92 -11.94
N ALA A 285 -2.22 19.21 -11.71
CA ALA A 285 -2.66 20.30 -12.59
C ALA A 285 -2.05 20.25 -14.01
N GLN A 286 -0.96 19.50 -14.21
CA GLN A 286 -0.31 19.26 -15.49
C GLN A 286 -0.85 18.05 -16.24
N ILE A 287 -1.74 17.25 -15.63
CA ILE A 287 -2.17 15.97 -16.15
C ILE A 287 -3.64 16.04 -16.54
N ASP A 288 -3.95 15.63 -17.76
CA ASP A 288 -5.34 15.54 -18.23
C ASP A 288 -5.93 14.16 -17.95
N VAL A 289 -5.12 13.10 -18.06
CA VAL A 289 -5.51 11.71 -17.76
C VAL A 289 -4.35 10.99 -17.06
N GLY A 290 -4.59 10.45 -15.86
CA GLY A 290 -3.61 9.67 -15.10
C GLY A 290 -3.54 8.23 -15.59
N ILE A 291 -2.33 7.64 -15.66
CA ILE A 291 -2.12 6.26 -16.10
C ILE A 291 -1.49 5.42 -14.99
N ILE A 292 -2.12 4.29 -14.66
CA ILE A 292 -1.67 3.33 -13.64
C ILE A 292 -1.47 1.95 -14.28
N PRO A 293 -0.31 1.68 -14.92
CA PRO A 293 -0.07 0.46 -15.70
C PRO A 293 0.47 -0.70 -14.87
N SER A 294 0.12 -0.78 -13.58
CA SER A 294 0.62 -1.79 -12.64
C SER A 294 0.49 -3.21 -13.20
N LEU A 295 1.55 -4.01 -13.09
CA LEU A 295 1.58 -5.43 -13.46
C LEU A 295 1.32 -6.36 -12.27
N PHE A 296 1.38 -5.81 -11.06
CA PHE A 296 1.06 -6.53 -9.84
C PHE A 296 -0.34 -6.17 -9.33
N ARG A 297 -0.90 -7.08 -8.54
CA ARG A 297 -2.21 -6.93 -7.91
C ARG A 297 -2.14 -5.90 -6.79
N GLU A 298 -2.32 -4.63 -7.12
CA GLU A 298 -2.46 -3.55 -6.13
C GLU A 298 -3.50 -3.89 -5.07
N THR A 299 -3.20 -3.65 -3.79
CA THR A 299 -4.12 -3.92 -2.68
C THR A 299 -5.08 -2.78 -2.40
N PHE A 300 -4.70 -1.57 -2.80
CA PHE A 300 -5.56 -0.38 -2.72
C PHE A 300 -5.24 0.61 -3.83
N SER A 301 -3.96 0.93 -4.04
CA SER A 301 -3.45 2.04 -4.86
C SER A 301 -3.82 3.43 -4.33
N LEU A 302 -2.88 4.05 -3.59
CA LEU A 302 -2.99 5.44 -3.17
C LEU A 302 -2.99 6.40 -4.37
N VAL A 303 -2.17 6.11 -5.39
CA VAL A 303 -2.06 6.93 -6.61
C VAL A 303 -3.40 7.09 -7.33
N LEU A 304 -4.26 6.05 -7.35
CA LEU A 304 -5.62 6.17 -7.88
C LEU A 304 -6.44 7.22 -7.13
N SER A 305 -6.40 7.18 -5.80
CA SER A 305 -7.07 8.16 -4.96
C SER A 305 -6.46 9.56 -5.14
N GLU A 306 -5.14 9.68 -5.31
CA GLU A 306 -4.47 10.97 -5.56
C GLU A 306 -4.96 11.62 -6.85
N PHE A 307 -5.03 10.86 -7.95
CA PHE A 307 -5.59 11.34 -9.22
C PHE A 307 -7.03 11.82 -9.06
N TRP A 308 -7.90 11.01 -8.45
CA TRP A 308 -9.30 11.39 -8.24
C TRP A 308 -9.45 12.61 -7.33
N MET A 309 -8.63 12.76 -6.29
CA MET A 309 -8.62 13.95 -5.43
C MET A 309 -8.26 15.22 -6.23
N GLY A 310 -7.32 15.11 -7.17
CA GLY A 310 -6.96 16.19 -8.08
C GLY A 310 -7.93 16.42 -9.24
N GLY A 311 -9.05 15.69 -9.31
CA GLY A 311 -10.00 15.79 -10.41
C GLY A 311 -9.49 15.18 -11.72
N VAL A 312 -8.49 14.31 -11.66
CA VAL A 312 -7.86 13.68 -12.83
C VAL A 312 -8.49 12.31 -13.10
N PRO A 313 -9.15 12.10 -14.25
CA PRO A 313 -9.63 10.79 -14.66
C PRO A 313 -8.46 9.85 -14.94
N VAL A 314 -8.69 8.54 -14.84
CA VAL A 314 -7.62 7.55 -14.93
C VAL A 314 -7.84 6.50 -16.01
N ALA A 315 -6.74 6.02 -16.59
CA ALA A 315 -6.65 4.73 -17.23
C ALA A 315 -5.79 3.79 -16.37
N ALA A 316 -6.23 2.57 -16.10
CA ALA A 316 -5.50 1.66 -15.22
C ALA A 316 -5.55 0.21 -15.68
N SER A 317 -4.56 -0.57 -15.24
CA SER A 317 -4.55 -2.02 -15.39
C SER A 317 -5.78 -2.65 -14.73
N ARG A 318 -6.46 -3.57 -15.43
CA ARG A 318 -7.57 -4.39 -14.93
C ARG A 318 -7.04 -5.49 -14.00
N ILE A 319 -6.51 -5.11 -12.84
CA ILE A 319 -5.91 -6.03 -11.88
C ILE A 319 -6.09 -5.54 -10.44
N GLY A 320 -6.21 -6.48 -9.50
CA GLY A 320 -6.23 -6.15 -8.08
C GLY A 320 -7.36 -5.19 -7.69
N ALA A 321 -7.09 -4.38 -6.67
CA ALA A 321 -7.99 -3.34 -6.20
C ALA A 321 -8.25 -2.25 -7.24
N LEU A 322 -7.42 -2.09 -8.29
CA LEU A 322 -7.72 -1.13 -9.36
C LEU A 322 -8.99 -1.54 -10.11
N ALA A 323 -9.12 -2.83 -10.45
CA ALA A 323 -10.30 -3.36 -11.13
C ALA A 323 -11.58 -3.29 -10.28
N ASP A 324 -11.45 -3.44 -8.96
CA ASP A 324 -12.59 -3.34 -8.04
C ASP A 324 -13.07 -1.90 -7.83
N ARG A 325 -12.13 -0.94 -7.85
CA ARG A 325 -12.43 0.47 -7.57
C ARG A 325 -12.88 1.24 -8.80
N ILE A 326 -12.45 0.81 -10.00
CA ILE A 326 -12.77 1.46 -11.27
C ILE A 326 -13.94 0.74 -11.96
N SER A 327 -15.01 1.48 -12.20
CA SER A 327 -16.09 1.10 -13.11
C SER A 327 -15.73 1.58 -14.51
N ASP A 328 -15.36 0.65 -15.38
CA ASP A 328 -14.85 0.90 -16.74
C ASP A 328 -15.83 1.74 -17.57
N GLY A 329 -15.34 2.87 -18.09
CA GLY A 329 -16.12 3.84 -18.87
C GLY A 329 -16.99 4.79 -18.03
N VAL A 330 -16.94 4.72 -16.70
CA VAL A 330 -17.78 5.54 -15.79
C VAL A 330 -16.95 6.48 -14.93
N ASN A 331 -15.94 5.97 -14.23
CA ASN A 331 -15.06 6.76 -13.35
C ASN A 331 -13.56 6.55 -13.64
N GLY A 332 -13.27 5.86 -14.74
CA GLY A 332 -11.96 5.50 -15.22
C GLY A 332 -12.09 4.50 -16.37
N LYS A 333 -10.98 4.19 -17.03
CA LYS A 333 -10.92 3.20 -18.11
C LYS A 333 -9.94 2.10 -17.77
N LEU A 334 -10.30 0.85 -18.05
CA LEU A 334 -9.48 -0.30 -17.74
C LEU A 334 -8.84 -0.91 -18.99
N PHE A 335 -7.56 -1.25 -18.91
CA PHE A 335 -6.82 -1.98 -19.94
C PHE A 335 -6.19 -3.27 -19.40
N MET A 336 -5.80 -4.18 -20.28
CA MET A 336 -5.17 -5.43 -19.87
C MET A 336 -3.72 -5.20 -19.37
N PRO A 337 -3.35 -5.71 -18.18
CA PRO A 337 -2.01 -5.47 -17.61
C PRO A 337 -0.90 -5.98 -18.54
N GLY A 338 0.09 -5.13 -18.84
CA GLY A 338 1.24 -5.48 -19.68
C GLY A 338 0.95 -5.61 -21.18
N ASP A 339 -0.31 -5.57 -21.60
CA ASP A 339 -0.71 -5.63 -22.99
C ASP A 339 -0.58 -4.25 -23.64
N VAL A 340 0.50 -4.08 -24.40
CA VAL A 340 0.83 -2.82 -25.09
C VAL A 340 -0.26 -2.42 -26.07
N THR A 341 -0.93 -3.36 -26.74
CA THR A 341 -2.01 -3.06 -27.68
C THR A 341 -3.22 -2.52 -26.93
N SER A 342 -3.65 -3.20 -25.86
CA SER A 342 -4.77 -2.77 -25.02
C SER A 342 -4.52 -1.39 -24.38
N ILE A 343 -3.28 -1.11 -23.94
CA ILE A 343 -2.88 0.22 -23.46
C ILE A 343 -2.99 1.24 -24.60
N THR A 344 -2.44 0.96 -25.78
CA THR A 344 -2.45 1.88 -26.93
C THR A 344 -3.88 2.24 -27.37
N GLU A 345 -4.77 1.24 -27.45
CA GLU A 345 -6.18 1.43 -27.76
C GLU A 345 -6.88 2.30 -26.73
N THR A 346 -6.56 2.09 -25.44
CA THR A 346 -7.12 2.88 -24.35
C THR A 346 -6.67 4.34 -24.41
N LEU A 347 -5.38 4.60 -24.65
CA LEU A 347 -4.87 5.96 -24.85
C LEU A 347 -5.49 6.63 -26.08
N SER A 348 -5.65 5.87 -27.18
CA SER A 348 -6.31 6.34 -28.40
C SER A 348 -7.78 6.71 -28.17
N TRP A 349 -8.48 5.94 -27.33
CA TRP A 349 -9.87 6.23 -26.96
C TRP A 349 -10.01 7.56 -26.23
N PHE A 350 -9.10 7.90 -25.30
CA PHE A 350 -9.13 9.20 -24.62
C PHE A 350 -8.93 10.39 -25.57
N LEU A 351 -8.25 10.18 -26.70
CA LEU A 351 -8.06 11.20 -27.73
C LEU A 351 -9.28 11.38 -28.62
N SER A 352 -10.00 10.31 -28.93
CA SER A 352 -11.12 10.33 -29.89
C SER A 352 -12.48 10.55 -29.23
N ASP A 353 -12.66 10.11 -28.00
CA ASP A 353 -13.89 10.22 -27.23
C ASP A 353 -13.66 11.22 -26.10
N GLN A 354 -14.47 12.29 -26.04
CA GLN A 354 -14.35 13.31 -24.99
C GLN A 354 -15.35 13.12 -23.84
N THR A 355 -16.16 12.06 -23.86
CA THR A 355 -17.18 11.81 -22.82
C THR A 355 -16.56 11.69 -21.42
N TRP A 356 -15.30 11.24 -21.32
CA TRP A 356 -14.56 11.17 -20.06
C TRP A 356 -14.40 12.51 -19.35
N GLN A 357 -14.43 13.63 -20.07
CA GLN A 357 -14.33 14.97 -19.46
C GLN A 357 -15.52 15.28 -18.55
N SER A 358 -16.63 14.57 -18.75
CA SER A 358 -17.85 14.71 -17.95
C SER A 358 -17.99 13.66 -16.84
N TRP A 359 -17.01 12.75 -16.70
CA TRP A 359 -17.07 11.71 -15.68
C TRP A 359 -17.10 12.29 -14.27
N LYS A 360 -17.97 11.70 -13.43
CA LYS A 360 -18.01 11.99 -12.01
C LYS A 360 -17.00 11.11 -11.30
N LEU A 361 -15.88 11.71 -10.92
CA LEU A 361 -14.82 11.01 -10.20
C LEU A 361 -15.23 10.79 -8.73
N PRO A 362 -14.96 9.61 -8.15
CA PRO A 362 -15.19 9.36 -6.74
C PRO A 362 -14.40 10.34 -5.88
N ARG A 363 -15.02 10.85 -4.81
CA ARG A 363 -14.29 11.57 -3.77
C ARG A 363 -13.53 10.54 -2.92
N PRO A 364 -12.19 10.51 -2.95
CA PRO A 364 -11.45 9.59 -2.10
C PRO A 364 -11.66 9.95 -0.64
N ARG A 365 -11.55 8.93 0.22
CA ARG A 365 -11.56 9.12 1.67
C ARG A 365 -10.37 9.98 2.11
N ASP A 366 -10.61 10.90 3.03
CA ASP A 366 -9.51 11.65 3.66
C ASP A 366 -8.98 10.95 4.93
N VAL A 367 -7.80 11.37 5.39
CA VAL A 367 -7.16 10.81 6.59
C VAL A 367 -7.97 11.01 7.88
N GLY A 368 -8.81 12.05 7.96
CA GLY A 368 -9.67 12.33 9.11
C GLY A 368 -10.87 11.39 9.17
N GLU A 369 -11.50 11.12 8.03
CA GLU A 369 -12.56 10.13 7.88
C GLU A 369 -12.04 8.72 8.21
N MET A 370 -10.89 8.35 7.64
CA MET A 370 -10.21 7.10 7.98
C MET A 370 -9.95 6.99 9.50
N ALA A 371 -9.34 8.01 10.11
CA ALA A 371 -9.02 8.00 11.53
C ALA A 371 -10.27 7.92 12.41
N THR A 372 -11.40 8.50 11.98
CA THR A 372 -12.67 8.41 12.70
C THR A 372 -13.16 6.97 12.81
N GLU A 373 -13.05 6.19 11.73
CA GLU A 373 -13.42 4.77 11.73
C GLU A 373 -12.48 3.92 12.59
N TYR A 374 -11.15 4.13 12.48
CA TYR A 374 -10.20 3.48 13.38
C TYR A 374 -10.45 3.84 14.85
N LYS A 375 -10.76 5.10 15.15
CA LYS A 375 -11.09 5.52 16.52
C LYS A 375 -12.32 4.81 17.05
N ALA A 376 -13.39 4.73 16.26
CA ALA A 376 -14.61 4.02 16.64
C ALA A 376 -14.31 2.54 16.92
N LEU A 377 -13.50 1.92 16.06
CA LEU A 377 -13.06 0.53 16.22
C LEU A 377 -12.25 0.33 17.51
N TYR A 378 -11.24 1.16 17.76
CA TYR A 378 -10.42 1.06 18.97
C TYR A 378 -11.24 1.26 20.23
N ARG A 379 -12.12 2.26 20.27
CA ARG A 379 -12.99 2.51 21.43
C ARG A 379 -13.92 1.33 21.71
N ALA A 380 -14.47 0.70 20.67
CA ALA A 380 -15.31 -0.48 20.84
C ALA A 380 -14.55 -1.65 21.49
N GLN A 381 -13.26 -1.83 21.16
CA GLN A 381 -12.43 -2.90 21.74
C GLN A 381 -11.99 -2.61 23.18
N LEU A 382 -11.83 -1.34 23.55
CA LEU A 382 -11.43 -0.93 24.90
C LEU A 382 -12.57 -0.97 25.93
N THR A 383 -13.81 -1.13 25.48
CA THR A 383 -15.00 -1.22 26.35
C THR A 383 -15.46 -2.64 26.66
N THR A 384 -14.88 -3.63 25.98
CA THR A 384 -15.07 -5.09 26.18
C THR A 384 -13.99 -5.66 27.06
#